data_AF-A0A0T6BI37-F1
#
_entry.id   AF-A0A0T6BI37-F1
#
_cell.length_a   1.000
_cell.length_b   1.000
_cell.length_c   1.000
_cell.angle_alpha   90.00
_cell.angle_beta   90.00
_cell.angle_gamma   90.00
#
_symmetry.space_group_name_H-M   'P 1'
#
loop_
_entity.id
_entity.type
_entity.pdbx_description
1 polymer ?
#
loop_
_entity_poly.entity_id
_entity_poly.type
_entity_poly.pdbx_seq_one_letter_code
_entity_poly.pdbx_strand_id
1 'polypeptide(L)'
;GINLNSWIGHFEPASYEPAIFRAQHHRIRRSSGGLLFIHLNITGHGRIFKLKLAPDHQNLFPEDAVFESTNGPITFEPTSVYRGTLEDDDTATVYGIITKDGLFDGTVFTAADDFYIEPVRRYVAFDSTAKKSPSFHSIIYKGSDVRDILKTGASCASHRLHLNEKKKYHTYPKARTKRWLLEGEAKNPFDEAERFPKSKLPPNPPYDQPIDEIEIELANRTFTDASSLVFGRNVNKRAVIDPKKTTCMLYLQADHQFFQKYGTEEACIEVMTRHVQRVNSIYRSTDFNQDGKSDNITFMVKRIKVHTLDALKDPLYRFPNNYGVEKFLELFSG
;
A
#
# COMPACT_ATOMS: atom_id res chain seq x y z
N GLY A 1 11.40 -30.03 -13.65
CA GLY A 1 11.50 -28.63 -14.10
C GLY A 1 12.10 -27.78 -13.00
N ILE A 2 12.22 -26.47 -13.20
CA ILE A 2 12.54 -25.53 -12.10
C ILE A 2 11.33 -25.45 -11.18
N ASN A 3 11.54 -25.52 -9.87
CA ASN A 3 10.52 -25.23 -8.86
C ASN A 3 10.74 -23.78 -8.39
N LEU A 4 9.70 -22.95 -8.45
CA LEU A 4 9.81 -21.52 -8.14
C LEU A 4 9.49 -21.22 -6.67
N ASN A 5 8.46 -21.86 -6.13
CA ASN A 5 7.90 -21.69 -4.78
C ASN A 5 6.70 -22.63 -4.60
N SER A 6 6.05 -22.59 -3.44
CA SER A 6 4.89 -23.43 -3.11
C SER A 6 3.52 -22.93 -3.61
N TRP A 7 3.41 -21.66 -4.03
CA TRP A 7 2.14 -21.01 -4.35
C TRP A 7 1.84 -20.87 -5.86
N ILE A 8 2.84 -20.77 -6.73
CA ILE A 8 2.65 -20.81 -8.18
C ILE A 8 2.40 -22.27 -8.59
N GLY A 9 1.15 -22.60 -8.93
CA GLY A 9 0.74 -23.96 -9.27
C GLY A 9 1.19 -24.43 -10.65
N HIS A 10 1.26 -23.49 -11.60
CA HIS A 10 1.73 -23.67 -12.97
C HIS A 10 2.30 -22.34 -13.50
N PHE A 11 3.25 -22.42 -14.44
CA PHE A 11 3.85 -21.28 -15.12
C PHE A 11 4.46 -21.73 -16.45
N GLU A 12 4.66 -20.77 -17.36
CA GLU A 12 5.39 -20.95 -18.62
C GLU A 12 6.55 -19.95 -18.74
N PRO A 13 7.58 -20.21 -19.56
CA PRO A 13 8.57 -19.20 -19.92
C PRO A 13 7.94 -18.04 -20.69
N ALA A 14 8.21 -16.80 -20.29
CA ALA A 14 7.80 -15.60 -21.02
C ALA A 14 8.93 -15.17 -21.98
N SER A 15 8.72 -15.32 -23.28
CA SER A 15 9.73 -15.06 -24.32
C SER A 15 9.53 -13.69 -24.97
N TYR A 16 10.57 -12.85 -24.95
CA TYR A 16 10.67 -11.54 -25.59
C TYR A 16 12.16 -11.13 -25.69
N GLU A 17 12.51 -10.02 -26.36
CA GLU A 17 13.91 -9.56 -26.50
C GLU A 17 14.23 -8.30 -25.66
N PRO A 18 14.92 -8.41 -24.50
CA PRO A 18 15.18 -7.29 -23.60
C PRO A 18 15.91 -6.08 -24.21
N ALA A 19 16.75 -6.32 -25.23
CA ALA A 19 17.53 -5.27 -25.89
C ALA A 19 16.63 -4.26 -26.63
N ILE A 20 15.56 -4.74 -27.28
CA ILE A 20 14.58 -3.89 -27.98
C ILE A 20 13.89 -2.95 -26.97
N PHE A 21 13.46 -3.46 -25.82
CA PHE A 21 12.70 -2.65 -24.86
C PHE A 21 13.58 -1.66 -24.11
N ARG A 22 14.84 -2.03 -23.80
CA ARG A 22 15.85 -1.09 -23.29
C ARG A 22 16.13 0.04 -24.30
N ALA A 23 16.21 -0.27 -25.59
CA ALA A 23 16.36 0.74 -26.64
C ALA A 23 15.12 1.65 -26.80
N GLN A 24 13.91 1.09 -26.77
CA GLN A 24 12.65 1.87 -26.80
C GLN A 24 12.52 2.78 -25.57
N HIS A 25 12.74 2.26 -24.36
CA HIS A 25 12.73 3.02 -23.11
C HIS A 25 13.74 4.18 -23.14
N HIS A 26 15.00 3.92 -23.52
CA HIS A 26 16.00 4.98 -23.69
C HIS A 26 15.68 5.99 -24.81
N ARG A 27 14.85 5.63 -25.81
CA ARG A 27 14.35 6.59 -26.81
C ARG A 27 13.28 7.50 -26.22
N ILE A 28 12.34 6.95 -25.45
CA ILE A 28 11.30 7.71 -24.76
C ILE A 28 11.94 8.71 -23.78
N ARG A 29 12.89 8.25 -22.95
CA ARG A 29 13.60 9.11 -21.97
C ARG A 29 14.38 10.28 -22.60
N ARG A 30 14.68 10.23 -23.91
CA ARG A 30 15.33 11.31 -24.67
C ARG A 30 14.37 12.16 -25.49
N SER A 31 13.07 11.82 -25.54
CA SER A 31 12.08 12.55 -26.33
C SER A 31 11.46 13.68 -25.51
N SER A 32 11.34 14.86 -26.12
CA SER A 32 10.95 16.12 -25.45
C SER A 32 9.50 16.55 -25.69
N GLY A 33 8.68 15.74 -26.38
CA GLY A 33 7.30 16.14 -26.72
C GLY A 33 6.56 15.19 -27.66
N GLY A 34 6.50 13.89 -27.36
CA GLY A 34 5.73 12.93 -28.16
C GLY A 34 5.13 11.79 -27.32
N LEU A 35 3.90 11.39 -27.66
CA LEU A 35 3.25 10.17 -27.13
C LEU A 35 3.91 8.93 -27.74
N LEU A 36 5.15 8.65 -27.32
CA LEU A 36 5.87 7.44 -27.70
C LEU A 36 5.46 6.29 -26.78
N PHE A 37 4.79 5.29 -27.38
CA PHE A 37 4.44 4.04 -26.70
C PHE A 37 5.55 3.00 -26.89
N ILE A 38 5.84 2.22 -25.84
CA ILE A 38 6.59 0.97 -25.99
C ILE A 38 5.62 -0.09 -26.51
N HIS A 39 6.03 -0.79 -27.57
CA HIS A 39 5.31 -1.93 -28.11
C HIS A 39 6.11 -3.19 -27.77
N LEU A 40 5.52 -4.05 -26.94
CA LEU A 40 6.18 -5.16 -26.25
C LEU A 40 5.41 -6.46 -26.50
N ASN A 41 5.94 -7.29 -27.39
CA ASN A 41 5.38 -8.60 -27.73
C ASN A 41 5.98 -9.68 -26.83
N ILE A 42 5.13 -10.32 -26.02
CA ILE A 42 5.52 -11.39 -25.09
C ILE A 42 4.79 -12.68 -25.46
N THR A 43 5.54 -13.74 -25.71
CA THR A 43 4.97 -15.06 -26.03
C THR A 43 4.91 -15.94 -24.78
N GLY A 44 3.76 -16.57 -24.54
CA GLY A 44 3.51 -17.54 -23.46
C GLY A 44 2.02 -17.86 -23.29
N HIS A 45 1.69 -18.95 -22.58
CA HIS A 45 0.31 -19.48 -22.47
C HIS A 45 -0.38 -19.66 -23.82
N GLY A 46 0.37 -20.16 -24.82
CA GLY A 46 -0.12 -20.41 -26.18
C GLY A 46 -0.52 -19.15 -26.98
N ARG A 47 -0.31 -17.94 -26.46
CA ARG A 47 -0.62 -16.67 -27.13
C ARG A 47 0.58 -15.73 -27.20
N ILE A 48 0.43 -14.68 -28.01
CA ILE A 48 1.31 -13.52 -28.00
C ILE A 48 0.51 -12.38 -27.36
N PHE A 49 0.99 -11.83 -26.25
CA PHE A 49 0.48 -10.61 -25.65
C PHE A 49 1.19 -9.44 -26.31
N LYS A 50 0.45 -8.53 -26.93
CA LYS A 50 1.01 -7.33 -27.56
C LYS A 50 0.74 -6.11 -26.69
N LEU A 51 1.67 -5.79 -25.80
CA LEU A 51 1.52 -4.72 -24.81
C LEU A 51 1.83 -3.37 -25.46
N LYS A 52 0.90 -2.41 -25.35
CA LYS A 52 1.07 -1.02 -25.78
C LYS A 52 1.15 -0.11 -24.55
N LEU A 53 2.37 0.27 -24.18
CA LEU A 53 2.68 0.89 -22.88
C LEU A 53 3.08 2.37 -23.02
N ALA A 54 2.55 3.22 -22.14
CA ALA A 54 2.98 4.61 -21.93
C ALA A 54 3.60 4.77 -20.51
N PRO A 55 4.53 5.71 -20.30
CA PRO A 55 5.04 6.01 -18.96
C PRO A 55 3.93 6.52 -18.05
N ASP A 56 3.88 6.03 -16.80
CA ASP A 56 2.81 6.32 -15.83
C ASP A 56 3.33 7.03 -14.56
N HIS A 57 4.59 7.45 -14.57
CA HIS A 57 5.31 7.92 -13.38
C HIS A 57 4.65 9.11 -12.66
N GLN A 58 4.05 10.07 -13.36
CA GLN A 58 3.34 11.19 -12.73
C GLN A 58 2.07 10.79 -11.97
N ASN A 59 1.47 9.62 -12.25
CA ASN A 59 0.34 9.08 -11.48
C ASN A 59 0.79 8.36 -10.19
N LEU A 60 2.10 8.15 -10.00
CA LEU A 60 2.64 7.29 -8.94
C LEU A 60 3.71 7.97 -8.06
N PHE A 61 4.41 8.97 -8.59
CA PHE A 61 5.44 9.74 -7.89
C PHE A 61 5.20 11.24 -8.10
N PRO A 62 5.24 12.07 -7.04
CA PRO A 62 5.34 13.52 -7.20
C PRO A 62 6.73 13.92 -7.72
N GLU A 63 6.87 15.15 -8.21
CA GLU A 63 8.16 15.67 -8.69
C GLU A 63 9.24 15.73 -7.60
N ASP A 64 8.84 15.82 -6.32
CA ASP A 64 9.72 15.81 -5.15
C ASP A 64 9.85 14.43 -4.47
N ALA A 65 9.65 13.34 -5.23
CA ALA A 65 9.82 11.97 -4.73
C ALA A 65 11.27 11.66 -4.34
N VAL A 66 11.49 11.21 -3.10
CA VAL A 66 12.83 10.92 -2.56
C VAL A 66 13.06 9.41 -2.39
N PHE A 67 14.20 8.92 -2.87
CA PHE A 67 14.63 7.52 -2.75
C PHE A 67 15.94 7.46 -1.94
N GLU A 68 15.95 6.67 -0.86
CA GLU A 68 17.03 6.65 0.13
C GLU A 68 17.47 5.22 0.48
N SER A 69 18.77 5.04 0.62
CA SER A 69 19.42 3.88 1.22
C SER A 69 19.74 4.15 2.69
N THR A 70 20.33 3.18 3.37
CA THR A 70 21.17 3.44 4.56
C THR A 70 22.42 4.24 4.20
N ASN A 71 22.96 4.03 3.00
CA ASN A 71 24.27 4.56 2.60
C ASN A 71 24.20 5.92 1.85
N GLY A 72 23.01 6.52 1.72
CA GLY A 72 22.80 7.81 1.04
C GLY A 72 21.59 7.80 0.09
N PRO A 73 21.43 8.83 -0.77
CA PRO A 73 20.37 8.85 -1.80
C PRO A 73 20.53 7.74 -2.85
N ILE A 74 19.41 7.18 -3.33
CA ILE A 74 19.39 6.16 -4.40
C ILE A 74 19.03 6.83 -5.73
N THR A 75 19.85 6.61 -6.77
CA THR A 75 19.53 6.99 -8.15
C THR A 75 18.56 5.98 -8.77
N PHE A 76 17.26 6.16 -8.52
CA PHE A 76 16.20 5.44 -9.22
C PHE A 76 15.69 6.26 -10.42
N GLU A 77 15.22 5.62 -11.49
CA GLU A 77 14.57 6.28 -12.64
C GLU A 77 13.05 6.09 -12.59
N PRO A 78 12.23 7.06 -12.12
CA PRO A 78 10.77 6.93 -12.02
C PRO A 78 10.08 6.61 -13.35
N THR A 79 10.68 7.06 -14.46
CA THR A 79 10.24 6.82 -15.85
C THR A 79 10.29 5.34 -16.28
N SER A 80 10.83 4.45 -15.45
CA SER A 80 10.77 2.99 -15.61
C SER A 80 9.36 2.41 -15.42
N VAL A 81 8.42 3.19 -14.84
CA VAL A 81 7.04 2.77 -14.57
C VAL A 81 6.13 3.00 -15.77
N TYR A 82 5.38 1.96 -16.15
CA TYR A 82 4.51 1.91 -17.32
C TYR A 82 3.08 1.46 -17.00
N ARG A 83 2.14 1.98 -17.80
CA ARG A 83 0.72 1.58 -17.86
C ARG A 83 0.28 1.49 -19.33
N GLY A 84 -0.67 0.61 -19.65
CA GLY A 84 -1.10 0.44 -21.04
C GLY A 84 -2.31 -0.47 -21.23
N THR A 85 -2.53 -0.88 -22.48
CA THR A 85 -3.54 -1.85 -22.93
C THR A 85 -2.88 -2.95 -23.78
N LEU A 86 -3.67 -3.89 -24.29
CA LEU A 86 -3.23 -4.81 -25.34
C LEU A 86 -3.65 -4.30 -26.72
N GLU A 87 -2.86 -4.55 -27.78
CA GLU A 87 -3.28 -4.22 -29.16
C GLU A 87 -4.50 -5.03 -29.62
N ASP A 88 -4.72 -6.21 -29.03
CA ASP A 88 -5.86 -7.10 -29.29
C ASP A 88 -7.05 -6.89 -28.33
N ASP A 89 -6.90 -6.08 -27.28
CA ASP A 89 -7.92 -5.82 -26.27
C ASP A 89 -7.69 -4.45 -25.57
N ASP A 90 -8.40 -3.41 -26.02
CA ASP A 90 -8.40 -2.08 -25.39
C ASP A 90 -9.11 -2.04 -24.02
N THR A 91 -9.84 -3.11 -23.63
CA THR A 91 -10.43 -3.23 -22.28
C THR A 91 -9.46 -3.86 -21.28
N ALA A 92 -8.48 -4.63 -21.75
CA ALA A 92 -7.39 -5.13 -20.92
C ALA A 92 -6.52 -3.97 -20.42
N THR A 93 -6.12 -4.01 -19.15
CA THR A 93 -5.22 -3.00 -18.57
C THR A 93 -3.91 -3.64 -18.14
N VAL A 94 -2.81 -2.97 -18.47
CA VAL A 94 -1.46 -3.43 -18.19
C VAL A 94 -0.80 -2.44 -17.23
N TYR A 95 -0.17 -2.95 -16.18
CA TYR A 95 0.67 -2.19 -15.27
C TYR A 95 1.99 -2.93 -15.09
N GLY A 96 3.10 -2.21 -15.09
CA GLY A 96 4.40 -2.82 -14.81
C GLY A 96 5.55 -1.83 -14.83
N ILE A 97 6.75 -2.39 -14.71
CA ILE A 97 8.01 -1.68 -14.68
C ILE A 97 8.95 -2.34 -15.68
N ILE A 98 9.75 -1.54 -16.38
CA ILE A 98 10.87 -2.04 -17.19
C ILE A 98 12.16 -1.84 -16.39
N THR A 99 12.76 -2.94 -15.98
CA THR A 99 13.99 -2.96 -15.19
C THR A 99 15.17 -2.44 -16.01
N LYS A 100 16.26 -1.99 -15.35
CA LYS A 100 17.46 -1.46 -16.02
C LYS A 100 18.06 -2.39 -17.09
N ASP A 101 17.89 -3.71 -16.91
CA ASP A 101 18.36 -4.73 -17.85
C ASP A 101 17.50 -4.86 -19.13
N GLY A 102 16.28 -4.30 -19.13
CA GLY A 102 15.28 -4.44 -20.20
C GLY A 102 14.25 -5.54 -19.95
N LEU A 103 14.15 -6.08 -18.73
CA LEU A 103 13.12 -7.06 -18.38
C LEU A 103 11.82 -6.33 -17.99
N PHE A 104 10.69 -6.90 -18.37
CA PHE A 104 9.37 -6.45 -17.94
C PHE A 104 8.92 -7.18 -16.67
N ASP A 105 8.33 -6.44 -15.74
CA ASP A 105 7.84 -6.91 -14.46
C ASP A 105 6.46 -6.29 -14.18
N GLY A 106 5.38 -7.08 -14.27
CA GLY A 106 4.04 -6.50 -14.33
C GLY A 106 2.87 -7.48 -14.28
N THR A 107 1.69 -6.95 -14.59
CA THR A 107 0.42 -7.67 -14.61
C THR A 107 -0.45 -7.15 -15.75
N VAL A 108 -1.02 -8.08 -16.53
CA VAL A 108 -1.98 -7.85 -17.59
C VAL A 108 -3.34 -8.34 -17.09
N PHE A 109 -4.23 -7.42 -16.73
CA PHE A 109 -5.61 -7.69 -16.33
C PHE A 109 -6.47 -7.80 -17.60
N THR A 110 -7.16 -8.92 -17.79
CA THR A 110 -8.08 -9.15 -18.92
C THR A 110 -9.47 -9.53 -18.42
N ALA A 111 -10.48 -9.53 -19.29
CA ALA A 111 -11.82 -10.00 -18.94
C ALA A 111 -11.91 -11.51 -18.59
N ALA A 112 -10.86 -12.29 -18.84
CA ALA A 112 -10.84 -13.75 -18.64
C ALA A 112 -9.95 -14.22 -17.47
N ASP A 113 -8.76 -13.66 -17.30
CA ASP A 113 -7.83 -13.96 -16.20
C ASP A 113 -6.79 -12.83 -16.04
N ASP A 114 -6.11 -12.82 -14.90
CA ASP A 114 -4.93 -11.98 -14.64
C ASP A 114 -3.67 -12.72 -15.08
N PHE A 115 -2.82 -12.09 -15.89
CA PHE A 115 -1.53 -12.66 -16.28
C PHE A 115 -0.37 -11.91 -15.62
N TYR A 116 0.41 -12.63 -14.82
CA TYR A 116 1.58 -12.13 -14.11
C TYR A 116 2.84 -12.44 -14.91
N ILE A 117 3.65 -11.42 -15.16
CA ILE A 117 4.91 -11.56 -15.90
C ILE A 117 6.03 -11.06 -15.00
N GLU A 118 6.92 -11.97 -14.58
CA GLU A 118 7.95 -11.67 -13.58
C GLU A 118 9.33 -12.20 -14.03
N PRO A 119 10.44 -11.47 -13.77
CA PRO A 119 11.80 -11.95 -13.94
C PRO A 119 12.09 -13.19 -13.07
N VAL A 120 12.66 -14.22 -13.67
CA VAL A 120 12.93 -15.52 -13.01
C VAL A 120 13.89 -15.39 -11.81
N ARG A 121 14.70 -14.32 -11.79
CA ARG A 121 15.61 -13.94 -10.68
C ARG A 121 14.91 -13.72 -9.33
N ARG A 122 13.58 -13.55 -9.30
CA ARG A 122 12.79 -13.49 -8.06
C ARG A 122 12.62 -14.84 -7.35
N TYR A 123 12.90 -15.95 -8.03
CA TYR A 123 12.63 -17.30 -7.54
C TYR A 123 13.88 -18.18 -7.52
N VAL A 124 14.80 -17.99 -8.46
CA VAL A 124 16.13 -18.60 -8.39
C VAL A 124 16.94 -17.82 -7.35
N ALA A 125 17.00 -18.35 -6.14
CA ALA A 125 17.91 -17.86 -5.12
C ALA A 125 19.35 -17.82 -5.68
N PHE A 126 20.13 -16.80 -5.30
CA PHE A 126 21.53 -16.66 -5.69
C PHE A 126 22.44 -17.60 -4.87
N ASP A 127 22.05 -18.87 -4.82
CA ASP A 127 22.87 -19.95 -4.26
C ASP A 127 23.86 -20.41 -5.34
N SER A 128 25.14 -20.13 -5.09
CA SER A 128 26.27 -20.47 -5.98
C SER A 128 26.40 -21.96 -6.30
N THR A 129 25.67 -22.85 -5.62
CA THR A 129 25.63 -24.29 -5.92
C THR A 129 24.66 -24.67 -7.06
N ALA A 130 23.79 -23.76 -7.49
CA ALA A 130 22.82 -23.99 -8.56
C ALA A 130 23.49 -24.06 -9.96
N LYS A 131 24.03 -25.24 -10.30
CA LYS A 131 24.81 -25.55 -11.53
C LYS A 131 24.10 -25.35 -12.89
N LYS A 132 22.99 -24.62 -12.97
CA LYS A 132 22.33 -24.29 -14.25
C LYS A 132 21.55 -22.99 -14.15
N SER A 133 22.01 -21.97 -14.86
CA SER A 133 21.22 -20.78 -15.12
C SER A 133 19.93 -21.15 -15.87
N PRO A 134 18.80 -20.47 -15.60
CA PRO A 134 17.56 -20.71 -16.34
C PRO A 134 17.73 -20.30 -17.81
N SER A 135 17.17 -21.10 -18.72
CA SER A 135 17.24 -20.85 -20.17
C SER A 135 16.26 -19.77 -20.68
N PHE A 136 15.65 -19.03 -19.76
CA PHE A 136 14.69 -17.95 -19.98
C PHE A 136 14.86 -16.91 -18.87
N HIS A 137 14.65 -15.63 -19.18
CA HIS A 137 14.82 -14.52 -18.21
C HIS A 137 13.55 -14.23 -17.40
N SER A 138 12.38 -14.62 -17.89
CA SER A 138 11.08 -14.30 -17.29
C SER A 138 10.12 -15.48 -17.37
N ILE A 139 9.15 -15.48 -16.47
CA ILE A 139 8.01 -16.40 -16.47
C ILE A 139 6.71 -15.64 -16.74
N ILE A 140 5.70 -16.36 -17.17
CA ILE A 140 4.29 -15.95 -17.13
C ILE A 140 3.47 -17.00 -16.37
N TYR A 141 2.51 -16.55 -15.57
CA TYR A 141 1.53 -17.42 -14.90
C TYR A 141 0.19 -16.70 -14.71
N LYS A 142 -0.90 -17.44 -14.54
CA LYS A 142 -2.25 -16.89 -14.35
C LYS A 142 -2.58 -16.62 -12.89
N GLY A 143 -3.57 -15.76 -12.62
CA GLY A 143 -4.18 -15.60 -11.32
C GLY A 143 -4.88 -16.88 -10.84
N SER A 144 -5.54 -17.59 -11.76
CA SER A 144 -6.12 -18.91 -11.50
C SER A 144 -5.11 -19.98 -11.06
N ASP A 145 -3.85 -19.89 -11.52
CA ASP A 145 -2.75 -20.79 -11.13
C ASP A 145 -2.10 -20.45 -9.78
N VAL A 146 -2.45 -19.31 -9.16
CA VAL A 146 -1.94 -18.95 -7.82
C VAL A 146 -2.74 -19.67 -6.73
N ARG A 147 -2.07 -20.58 -6.05
CA ARG A 147 -2.59 -21.29 -4.88
C ARG A 147 -2.57 -20.36 -3.66
N ASP A 148 -3.74 -19.90 -3.26
CA ASP A 148 -3.96 -19.30 -1.95
C ASP A 148 -3.54 -20.29 -0.84
N ILE A 149 -2.52 -19.88 -0.07
CA ILE A 149 -1.91 -20.66 1.02
C ILE A 149 -2.89 -20.84 2.19
N LEU A 150 -3.92 -19.98 2.28
CA LEU A 150 -4.97 -20.04 3.31
C LEU A 150 -6.09 -21.06 3.00
N LYS A 151 -6.05 -21.73 1.84
CA LYS A 151 -7.02 -22.80 1.47
C LYS A 151 -6.97 -24.05 2.36
N THR A 152 -6.11 -24.08 3.37
CA THR A 152 -6.13 -25.03 4.51
C THR A 152 -7.32 -24.80 5.47
N GLY A 153 -8.50 -24.45 4.94
CA GLY A 153 -9.76 -24.24 5.69
C GLY A 153 -9.85 -22.93 6.49
N ALA A 154 -8.76 -22.19 6.64
CA ALA A 154 -8.67 -21.02 7.51
C ALA A 154 -9.15 -19.73 6.82
N SER A 155 -10.47 -19.50 6.80
CA SER A 155 -11.04 -18.21 6.36
C SER A 155 -10.38 -17.02 7.09
N CYS A 156 -9.82 -16.07 6.33
CA CYS A 156 -9.08 -14.95 6.89
C CYS A 156 -9.97 -14.02 7.74
N ALA A 157 -9.36 -13.25 8.66
CA ALA A 157 -10.09 -12.44 9.62
C ALA A 157 -11.05 -11.41 8.97
N SER A 158 -10.64 -10.82 7.83
CA SER A 158 -11.49 -9.90 7.05
C SER A 158 -12.66 -10.60 6.36
N HIS A 159 -12.46 -11.81 5.82
CA HIS A 159 -13.57 -12.61 5.27
C HIS A 159 -14.56 -13.02 6.36
N ARG A 160 -14.05 -13.42 7.55
CA ARG A 160 -14.89 -13.70 8.74
C ARG A 160 -15.66 -12.46 9.21
N LEU A 161 -15.04 -11.27 9.17
CA LEU A 161 -15.72 -10.00 9.45
C LEU A 161 -16.86 -9.76 8.46
N HIS A 162 -16.60 -9.83 7.15
CA HIS A 162 -17.58 -9.64 6.07
C HIS A 162 -18.78 -10.59 6.16
N LEU A 163 -18.54 -11.89 6.42
CA LEU A 163 -19.62 -12.86 6.66
C LEU A 163 -20.43 -12.53 7.92
N ASN A 164 -19.78 -12.10 8.99
CA ASN A 164 -20.45 -11.71 10.23
C ASN A 164 -21.22 -10.38 10.10
N GLU A 165 -20.79 -9.46 9.22
CA GLU A 165 -21.53 -8.26 8.85
C GLU A 165 -22.81 -8.65 8.10
N LYS A 166 -22.69 -9.44 7.02
CA LYS A 166 -23.84 -9.91 6.23
C LYS A 166 -24.89 -10.63 7.08
N LYS A 167 -24.47 -11.47 8.04
CA LYS A 167 -25.40 -12.16 8.96
C LYS A 167 -26.22 -11.20 9.85
N LYS A 168 -25.70 -10.03 10.22
CA LYS A 168 -26.45 -9.05 11.05
C LYS A 168 -27.64 -8.41 10.33
N TYR A 169 -27.61 -8.34 8.99
CA TYR A 169 -28.69 -7.73 8.20
C TYR A 169 -29.94 -8.60 8.05
N HIS A 170 -29.90 -9.87 8.50
CA HIS A 170 -31.03 -10.80 8.43
C HIS A 170 -31.65 -11.15 9.79
N THR A 171 -31.34 -10.41 10.87
CA THR A 171 -31.98 -10.63 12.19
C THR A 171 -32.21 -9.32 12.94
N TYR A 172 -33.45 -8.83 12.89
CA TYR A 172 -33.96 -7.74 13.74
C TYR A 172 -34.38 -8.27 15.13
N PRO A 173 -34.51 -7.44 16.19
CA PRO A 173 -33.89 -6.13 16.44
C PRO A 173 -33.14 -6.04 17.80
N LYS A 174 -32.32 -4.98 17.94
CA LYS A 174 -31.81 -4.35 19.19
C LYS A 174 -31.88 -5.15 20.52
N ALA A 175 -30.81 -5.88 20.84
CA ALA A 175 -30.32 -6.05 22.22
C ALA A 175 -28.79 -6.27 22.22
N ARG A 176 -27.99 -5.26 22.58
CA ARG A 176 -26.52 -5.38 22.67
C ARG A 176 -25.99 -4.87 24.01
N THR A 177 -26.00 -5.74 25.02
CA THR A 177 -25.10 -5.63 26.17
C THR A 177 -23.65 -5.70 25.68
N LYS A 178 -22.85 -4.67 25.98
CA LYS A 178 -21.47 -4.54 25.48
C LYS A 178 -20.48 -5.23 26.43
N ARG A 179 -20.27 -6.55 26.27
CA ARG A 179 -19.20 -7.30 26.97
C ARG A 179 -17.80 -6.98 26.39
N TRP A 180 -17.41 -5.70 26.45
CA TRP A 180 -16.10 -5.16 26.06
C TRP A 180 -15.72 -3.94 26.92
N LEU A 181 -16.14 -3.93 28.18
CA LEU A 181 -15.49 -3.14 29.22
C LEU A 181 -14.48 -4.08 29.89
N LEU A 182 -13.22 -3.67 29.97
CA LEU A 182 -12.27 -4.28 30.90
C LEU A 182 -12.65 -3.81 32.30
N GLU A 183 -12.73 -4.72 33.27
CA GLU A 183 -13.07 -4.43 34.66
C GLU A 183 -11.89 -3.77 35.38
N GLY A 184 -11.61 -2.52 35.04
CA GLY A 184 -10.84 -1.61 35.88
C GLY A 184 -11.72 -1.12 37.03
N GLU A 185 -11.26 -1.31 38.27
CA GLU A 185 -12.02 -0.99 39.48
C GLU A 185 -12.26 0.52 39.62
N ALA A 186 -13.44 0.98 39.17
CA ALA A 186 -13.91 2.33 39.45
C ALA A 186 -14.39 2.41 40.91
N LYS A 187 -13.67 3.18 41.75
CA LYS A 187 -14.13 3.48 43.12
C LYS A 187 -15.43 4.28 43.07
N ASN A 188 -16.45 3.82 43.79
CA ASN A 188 -17.76 4.48 43.83
C ASN A 188 -17.68 5.84 44.55
N PRO A 189 -18.29 6.92 44.00
CA PRO A 189 -18.25 8.25 44.60
C PRO A 189 -19.44 8.47 45.55
N PHE A 190 -19.43 7.84 46.74
CA PHE A 190 -20.23 8.28 47.89
C PHE A 190 -19.67 7.70 49.20
N ASP A 191 -18.93 8.52 49.93
CA ASP A 191 -18.69 8.42 51.38
C ASP A 191 -18.56 9.86 51.92
N GLU A 192 -18.92 10.08 53.18
CA GLU A 192 -19.38 11.39 53.68
C GLU A 192 -18.26 12.33 54.20
N ALA A 193 -18.60 13.61 54.39
CA ALA A 193 -17.62 14.70 54.55
C ALA A 193 -17.30 15.09 56.00
N GLU A 194 -16.05 15.50 56.28
CA GLU A 194 -15.66 16.24 57.50
C GLU A 194 -14.60 17.34 57.18
N ARG A 195 -15.05 18.61 57.32
CA ARG A 195 -14.37 19.86 57.76
C ARG A 195 -12.86 20.15 57.48
N PHE A 196 -12.61 21.35 56.92
CA PHE A 196 -11.29 22.04 56.80
C PHE A 196 -10.68 22.52 58.15
N PRO A 197 -9.38 22.89 58.17
CA PRO A 197 -9.02 24.33 58.09
C PRO A 197 -7.97 24.70 57.01
N LYS A 198 -7.69 26.00 56.84
CA LYS A 198 -6.98 26.63 55.70
C LYS A 198 -5.54 27.08 56.02
N SER A 199 -4.62 27.06 55.03
CA SER A 199 -3.55 28.08 54.95
C SER A 199 -2.83 28.22 53.57
N LYS A 200 -2.96 29.41 52.97
CA LYS A 200 -1.94 30.21 52.24
C LYS A 200 -1.23 29.67 50.95
N LEU A 201 -1.62 30.24 49.80
CA LEU A 201 -0.73 30.69 48.70
C LEU A 201 0.06 31.96 49.14
N PRO A 202 1.07 32.55 48.40
CA PRO A 202 1.21 32.68 46.92
C PRO A 202 2.71 32.56 46.43
N PRO A 203 3.22 33.17 45.31
CA PRO A 203 2.60 33.81 44.12
C PRO A 203 3.13 33.39 42.72
N ASN A 204 2.35 33.72 41.67
CA ASN A 204 2.76 33.94 40.25
C ASN A 204 2.75 35.49 39.96
N PRO A 205 2.99 36.08 38.76
CA PRO A 205 3.30 35.60 37.40
C PRO A 205 4.72 36.09 36.95
N PRO A 206 5.08 36.61 35.73
CA PRO A 206 4.35 36.91 34.45
C PRO A 206 3.81 35.70 33.67
N TYR A 207 3.06 35.77 32.56
CA TYR A 207 2.67 36.79 31.55
C TYR A 207 3.58 37.08 30.34
N ASP A 208 3.11 36.70 29.15
CA ASP A 208 2.58 37.65 28.16
C ASP A 208 1.44 37.01 27.32
N GLN A 209 0.54 37.85 26.79
CA GLN A 209 -0.67 37.57 25.98
C GLN A 209 -0.99 38.86 25.17
N PRO A 210 -1.82 38.90 24.08
CA PRO A 210 -3.13 38.23 23.96
C PRO A 210 -3.53 37.72 22.54
N ILE A 211 -4.77 37.23 22.41
CA ILE A 211 -5.60 37.36 21.21
C ILE A 211 -7.00 37.79 21.69
N ASP A 212 -7.58 38.82 21.07
CA ASP A 212 -8.84 39.45 21.51
C ASP A 212 -10.11 38.69 21.07
N GLU A 213 -11.22 39.00 21.74
CA GLU A 213 -12.55 38.43 21.50
C GLU A 213 -13.26 39.09 20.30
N ILE A 214 -14.09 38.34 19.59
CA ILE A 214 -15.17 38.89 18.74
C ILE A 214 -16.45 38.14 19.07
N GLU A 215 -17.51 38.89 19.35
CA GLU A 215 -18.82 38.40 19.78
C GLU A 215 -19.57 37.63 18.68
N ILE A 216 -20.40 36.67 19.09
CA ILE A 216 -21.53 36.18 18.30
C ILE A 216 -22.77 36.25 19.21
N GLU A 217 -23.69 37.15 18.88
CA GLU A 217 -24.90 37.40 19.67
C GLU A 217 -25.78 36.15 19.81
N LEU A 218 -26.10 35.77 21.04
CA LEU A 218 -26.96 34.62 21.33
C LEU A 218 -28.45 35.01 21.39
N ALA A 219 -29.10 35.03 20.23
CA ALA A 219 -30.55 35.27 20.14
C ALA A 219 -31.38 33.98 20.00
N ASN A 220 -31.94 33.52 21.13
CA ASN A 220 -33.16 32.69 21.22
C ASN A 220 -33.20 31.31 20.52
N ARG A 221 -32.82 30.26 21.27
CA ARG A 221 -33.72 29.11 21.55
C ARG A 221 -33.33 28.40 22.86
N THR A 222 -34.31 27.74 23.47
CA THR A 222 -34.30 27.34 24.89
C THR A 222 -33.47 26.09 25.19
N PHE A 223 -32.96 26.02 26.42
CA PHE A 223 -32.22 24.91 27.04
C PHE A 223 -32.88 23.52 26.86
N THR A 224 -32.13 22.58 26.27
CA THR A 224 -32.01 21.17 26.72
C THR A 224 -30.68 20.58 26.22
N ASP A 225 -29.94 19.88 27.08
CA ASP A 225 -28.78 19.01 26.78
C ASP A 225 -27.58 19.57 25.99
N ALA A 226 -26.90 20.56 26.58
CA ALA A 226 -25.51 20.86 26.23
C ALA A 226 -24.55 19.67 26.43
N SER A 227 -24.91 18.68 27.27
CA SER A 227 -24.13 17.47 27.51
C SER A 227 -24.08 16.50 26.29
N SER A 228 -24.98 16.67 25.31
CA SER A 228 -25.04 15.83 24.11
C SER A 228 -23.90 16.06 23.11
N LEU A 229 -23.12 17.14 23.28
CA LEU A 229 -22.13 17.60 22.29
C LEU A 229 -20.74 16.96 22.42
N VAL A 230 -20.36 16.41 23.58
CA VAL A 230 -18.97 15.95 23.83
C VAL A 230 -18.78 14.46 23.55
N PHE A 231 -19.76 13.59 23.86
CA PHE A 231 -19.63 12.13 23.74
C PHE A 231 -20.90 11.45 23.17
N GLY A 232 -21.36 11.85 21.97
CA GLY A 232 -22.72 11.48 21.52
C GLY A 232 -22.97 11.13 20.04
N ARG A 233 -21.99 11.21 19.12
CA ARG A 233 -22.28 11.10 17.66
C ARG A 233 -21.40 10.14 16.83
N ASN A 234 -21.12 8.95 17.35
CA ASN A 234 -20.79 7.79 16.51
C ASN A 234 -22.04 7.24 15.80
N VAL A 235 -22.66 8.10 15.00
CA VAL A 235 -23.54 7.71 13.89
C VAL A 235 -22.66 7.10 12.81
N ASN A 236 -23.16 6.10 12.07
CA ASN A 236 -22.51 5.60 10.86
C ASN A 236 -22.61 6.64 9.72
N LYS A 237 -22.00 7.82 9.91
CA LYS A 237 -21.59 8.65 8.78
C LYS A 237 -20.54 7.85 8.03
N ARG A 238 -20.90 7.30 6.87
CA ARG A 238 -19.91 7.01 5.83
C ARG A 238 -19.10 8.30 5.67
N ALA A 239 -17.77 8.22 5.72
CA ALA A 239 -16.94 9.39 5.55
C ALA A 239 -17.26 9.99 4.18
N VAL A 240 -17.75 11.22 4.13
CA VAL A 240 -18.04 11.89 2.86
C VAL A 240 -16.70 12.17 2.22
N ILE A 241 -16.39 11.43 1.16
CA ILE A 241 -15.13 11.56 0.44
C ILE A 241 -15.12 12.92 -0.24
N ASP A 242 -14.14 13.76 0.11
CA ASP A 242 -13.89 15.05 -0.53
C ASP A 242 -13.29 14.78 -1.92
N PRO A 243 -14.00 15.09 -3.03
CA PRO A 243 -13.50 14.79 -4.38
C PRO A 243 -12.21 15.55 -4.73
N LYS A 244 -11.77 16.50 -3.90
CA LYS A 244 -10.50 17.23 -4.04
C LYS A 244 -9.34 16.58 -3.26
N LYS A 245 -9.58 15.51 -2.49
CA LYS A 245 -8.61 14.87 -1.58
C LYS A 245 -8.63 13.34 -1.70
N THR A 246 -8.69 12.83 -2.93
CA THR A 246 -8.68 11.39 -3.23
C THR A 246 -7.26 10.78 -3.24
N THR A 247 -6.21 11.60 -3.31
CA THR A 247 -4.80 11.15 -3.33
C THR A 247 -4.19 11.06 -1.93
N CYS A 248 -3.66 9.89 -1.57
CA CYS A 248 -2.86 9.67 -0.36
C CYS A 248 -1.35 9.65 -0.70
N MET A 249 -0.54 10.37 0.07
CA MET A 249 0.92 10.40 -0.07
C MET A 249 1.56 9.37 0.86
N LEU A 250 2.27 8.39 0.28
CA LEU A 250 2.92 7.29 1.00
C LEU A 250 4.40 7.56 1.28
N TYR A 251 4.82 7.24 2.50
CA TYR A 251 6.22 6.94 2.83
C TYR A 251 6.33 5.43 3.01
N LEU A 252 7.14 4.77 2.18
CA LEU A 252 7.37 3.32 2.23
C LEU A 252 8.78 3.04 2.76
N GLN A 253 8.90 2.01 3.61
CA GLN A 253 10.18 1.55 4.12
C GLN A 253 10.34 0.05 3.84
N ALA A 254 11.54 -0.35 3.42
CA ALA A 254 11.99 -1.73 3.38
C ALA A 254 13.07 -1.93 4.44
N ASP A 255 13.01 -3.05 5.16
CA ASP A 255 14.00 -3.43 6.16
C ASP A 255 15.16 -4.24 5.56
N HIS A 256 16.16 -4.56 6.38
CA HIS A 256 17.33 -5.32 5.93
C HIS A 256 16.98 -6.74 5.44
N GLN A 257 15.89 -7.34 5.90
CA GLN A 257 15.42 -8.66 5.46
C GLN A 257 14.75 -8.58 4.07
N PHE A 258 13.94 -7.55 3.83
CA PHE A 258 13.39 -7.25 2.51
C PHE A 258 14.52 -6.97 1.51
N PHE A 259 15.52 -6.18 1.90
CA PHE A 259 16.72 -5.96 1.08
C PHE A 259 17.48 -7.27 0.80
N GLN A 260 17.76 -8.08 1.81
CA GLN A 260 18.44 -9.38 1.65
C GLN A 260 17.69 -10.32 0.68
N LYS A 261 16.35 -10.27 0.67
CA LYS A 261 15.50 -11.08 -0.21
C LYS A 261 15.55 -10.65 -1.69
N TYR A 262 15.63 -9.35 -1.97
CA TYR A 262 15.60 -8.82 -3.35
C TYR A 262 16.98 -8.43 -3.90
N GLY A 263 18.01 -8.40 -3.05
CA GLY A 263 19.43 -8.36 -3.42
C GLY A 263 19.98 -6.99 -3.83
N THR A 264 19.17 -6.11 -4.45
CA THR A 264 19.57 -4.74 -4.78
C THR A 264 18.53 -3.71 -4.36
N GLU A 265 18.97 -2.47 -4.18
CA GLU A 265 18.13 -1.36 -3.74
C GLU A 265 17.08 -1.00 -4.79
N GLU A 266 17.43 -1.05 -6.07
CA GLU A 266 16.50 -0.80 -7.16
C GLU A 266 15.48 -1.94 -7.28
N ALA A 267 15.90 -3.20 -7.09
CA ALA A 267 14.97 -4.34 -7.06
C ALA A 267 13.96 -4.25 -5.90
N CYS A 268 14.35 -3.66 -4.77
CA CYS A 268 13.42 -3.35 -3.69
C CYS A 268 12.40 -2.28 -4.11
N ILE A 269 12.87 -1.19 -4.71
CA ILE A 269 12.03 -0.10 -5.23
C ILE A 269 11.07 -0.65 -6.31
N GLU A 270 11.55 -1.41 -7.29
CA GLU A 270 10.74 -2.09 -8.33
C GLU A 270 9.56 -2.85 -7.71
N VAL A 271 9.82 -3.68 -6.67
CA VAL A 271 8.77 -4.46 -5.99
C VAL A 271 7.76 -3.57 -5.25
N MET A 272 8.24 -2.55 -4.53
CA MET A 272 7.41 -1.63 -3.75
C MET A 272 6.52 -0.76 -4.65
N THR A 273 7.10 -0.22 -5.73
CA THR A 273 6.42 0.57 -6.76
C THR A 273 5.33 -0.25 -7.46
N ARG A 274 5.64 -1.49 -7.86
CA ARG A 274 4.65 -2.41 -8.44
C ARG A 274 3.50 -2.72 -7.47
N HIS A 275 3.77 -2.82 -6.18
CA HIS A 275 2.73 -3.04 -5.17
C HIS A 275 1.73 -1.87 -5.16
N VAL A 276 2.21 -0.62 -5.19
CA VAL A 276 1.34 0.57 -5.20
C VAL A 276 0.55 0.70 -6.51
N GLN A 277 1.12 0.32 -7.67
CA GLN A 277 0.32 0.22 -8.92
C GLN A 277 -0.90 -0.71 -8.76
N ARG A 278 -0.73 -1.84 -8.07
CA ARG A 278 -1.82 -2.80 -7.80
C ARG A 278 -2.80 -2.34 -6.72
N VAL A 279 -2.35 -1.56 -5.74
CA VAL A 279 -3.26 -0.86 -4.81
C VAL A 279 -4.10 0.16 -5.58
N ASN A 280 -3.49 0.92 -6.48
CA ASN A 280 -4.18 1.93 -7.31
C ASN A 280 -5.21 1.33 -8.26
N SER A 281 -4.99 0.15 -8.87
CA SER A 281 -6.00 -0.46 -9.73
C SER A 281 -7.27 -0.89 -8.96
N ILE A 282 -7.12 -1.30 -7.69
CA ILE A 282 -8.23 -1.66 -6.80
C ILE A 282 -8.93 -0.41 -6.24
N TYR A 283 -8.19 0.51 -5.61
CA TYR A 283 -8.80 1.63 -4.89
C TYR A 283 -9.45 2.67 -5.82
N ARG A 284 -8.90 2.87 -7.02
CA ARG A 284 -9.44 3.85 -8.00
C ARG A 284 -10.78 3.42 -8.60
N SER A 285 -11.02 2.10 -8.67
CA SER A 285 -12.23 1.48 -9.21
C SER A 285 -13.28 1.16 -8.13
N THR A 286 -12.93 1.26 -6.85
CA THR A 286 -13.83 0.95 -5.74
C THR A 286 -14.79 2.10 -5.43
N ASP A 287 -16.04 1.74 -5.17
CA ASP A 287 -17.09 2.58 -4.57
C ASP A 287 -17.15 2.28 -3.05
N PHE A 288 -16.53 3.14 -2.24
CA PHE A 288 -16.52 3.04 -0.79
C PHE A 288 -17.75 3.70 -0.17
N ASN A 289 -18.27 4.75 -0.81
CA ASN A 289 -19.38 5.54 -0.29
C ASN A 289 -20.76 4.90 -0.59
N GLN A 290 -20.82 4.01 -1.57
CA GLN A 290 -21.97 3.27 -2.11
C GLN A 290 -23.02 4.18 -2.75
N ASP A 291 -22.60 5.08 -3.64
CA ASP A 291 -23.48 5.90 -4.51
C ASP A 291 -23.63 5.37 -5.95
N GLY A 292 -22.88 4.33 -6.32
CA GLY A 292 -22.85 3.75 -7.66
C GLY A 292 -21.72 4.25 -8.57
N LYS A 293 -20.75 5.03 -8.05
CA LYS A 293 -19.57 5.52 -8.78
C LYS A 293 -18.30 5.18 -8.02
N SER A 294 -17.19 5.02 -8.74
CA SER A 294 -15.89 4.83 -8.08
C SER A 294 -15.37 6.15 -7.49
N ASP A 295 -14.92 6.11 -6.24
CA ASP A 295 -14.44 7.30 -5.53
C ASP A 295 -13.07 7.82 -6.05
N ASN A 296 -12.44 7.09 -6.98
CA ASN A 296 -11.17 7.45 -7.61
C ASN A 296 -10.02 7.71 -6.61
N ILE A 297 -10.01 6.98 -5.48
CA ILE A 297 -8.94 7.04 -4.48
C ILE A 297 -7.63 6.50 -5.08
N THR A 298 -6.54 7.23 -4.89
CA THR A 298 -5.21 6.90 -5.41
C THR A 298 -4.13 7.10 -4.35
N PHE A 299 -2.98 6.49 -4.60
CA PHE A 299 -1.78 6.57 -3.77
C PHE A 299 -0.60 6.97 -4.63
N MET A 300 0.18 7.94 -4.14
CA MET A 300 1.45 8.38 -4.72
C MET A 300 2.56 8.18 -3.69
N VAL A 301 3.72 7.70 -4.13
CA VAL A 301 4.86 7.42 -3.25
C VAL A 301 5.75 8.66 -3.18
N LYS A 302 5.72 9.37 -2.05
CA LYS A 302 6.54 10.57 -1.84
C LYS A 302 7.95 10.24 -1.35
N ARG A 303 8.12 9.14 -0.59
CA ARG A 303 9.43 8.70 -0.11
C ARG A 303 9.52 7.18 -0.10
N ILE A 304 10.65 6.64 -0.53
CA ILE A 304 11.05 5.25 -0.30
C ILE A 304 12.36 5.25 0.45
N LYS A 305 12.45 4.48 1.54
CA LYS A 305 13.71 4.17 2.22
C LYS A 305 13.98 2.67 2.23
N VAL A 306 15.15 2.26 1.77
CA VAL A 306 15.63 0.87 1.79
C VAL A 306 16.74 0.75 2.82
N HIS A 307 16.51 -0.04 3.86
CA HIS A 307 17.57 -0.39 4.81
C HIS A 307 18.39 -1.56 4.28
N THR A 308 19.70 -1.37 4.14
CA THR A 308 20.64 -2.42 3.71
C THR A 308 21.15 -3.21 4.91
N LEU A 309 22.02 -4.20 4.69
CA LEU A 309 22.71 -4.90 5.79
C LEU A 309 23.61 -3.97 6.61
N ASP A 310 24.00 -2.80 6.08
CA ASP A 310 24.74 -1.78 6.85
C ASP A 310 23.90 -1.15 7.96
N ALA A 311 22.56 -1.18 7.86
CA ALA A 311 21.67 -0.63 8.89
C ALA A 311 21.84 -1.33 10.24
N LEU A 312 22.29 -2.59 10.25
CA LEU A 312 22.60 -3.34 11.47
C LEU A 312 23.80 -2.77 12.27
N LYS A 313 24.56 -1.84 11.69
CA LYS A 313 25.68 -1.13 12.33
C LYS A 313 25.26 0.20 12.97
N ASP A 314 24.08 0.72 12.64
CA ASP A 314 23.56 2.00 13.11
C ASP A 314 22.77 1.83 14.41
N PRO A 315 23.18 2.42 15.55
CA PRO A 315 22.42 2.37 16.81
C PRO A 315 21.02 3.01 16.73
N LEU A 316 20.74 3.84 15.71
CA LEU A 316 19.42 4.43 15.47
C LEU A 316 18.50 3.53 14.64
N TYR A 317 18.98 2.41 14.11
CA TYR A 317 18.16 1.48 13.34
C TYR A 317 17.20 0.71 14.27
N ARG A 318 15.90 0.86 14.01
CA ARG A 318 14.83 0.33 14.88
C ARG A 318 14.55 -1.16 14.74
N PHE A 319 15.01 -1.80 13.67
CA PHE A 319 14.63 -3.17 13.30
C PHE A 319 15.81 -4.19 13.16
N PRO A 320 16.83 -4.22 14.05
CA PRO A 320 17.95 -5.18 13.94
C PRO A 320 17.64 -6.62 14.39
N ASN A 321 16.55 -6.86 15.13
CA ASN A 321 16.24 -8.16 15.74
C ASN A 321 15.06 -8.88 15.05
N ASN A 322 14.69 -10.06 15.56
CA ASN A 322 13.42 -10.71 15.23
C ASN A 322 12.31 -10.14 16.14
N TYR A 323 11.15 -9.80 15.56
CA TYR A 323 10.02 -9.18 16.28
C TYR A 323 8.71 -9.97 16.06
N GLY A 324 7.84 -9.95 17.08
CA GLY A 324 6.42 -10.24 16.87
C GLY A 324 5.74 -9.15 16.03
N VAL A 325 4.66 -9.49 15.32
CA VAL A 325 3.99 -8.60 14.37
C VAL A 325 3.52 -7.31 15.03
N GLU A 326 2.98 -7.42 16.24
CA GLU A 326 2.52 -6.31 17.07
C GLU A 326 3.67 -5.36 17.42
N LYS A 327 4.84 -5.91 17.80
CA LYS A 327 6.01 -5.10 18.19
C LYS A 327 6.68 -4.45 16.99
N PHE A 328 6.67 -5.10 15.82
CA PHE A 328 7.16 -4.52 14.57
C PHE A 328 6.31 -3.28 14.18
N LEU A 329 4.99 -3.39 14.27
CA LEU A 329 4.07 -2.27 14.01
C LEU A 329 4.20 -1.15 15.05
N GLU A 330 4.41 -1.47 16.32
CA GLU A 330 4.69 -0.49 17.38
C GLU A 330 5.96 0.32 17.08
N LEU A 331 7.07 -0.37 16.73
CA LEU A 331 8.35 0.26 16.40
C LEU A 331 8.32 1.11 15.11
N PHE A 332 7.38 0.83 14.21
CA PHE A 332 7.10 1.65 13.03
C PHE A 332 6.23 2.88 13.34
N SER A 333 5.45 2.84 14.42
CA SER A 333 4.43 3.86 14.75
C SER A 333 4.89 4.92 15.75
N GLY A 334 5.99 4.68 16.49
CA GLY A 334 6.62 5.66 17.41
C GLY A 334 7.73 6.50 16.79
#